data_AF-A0A6L9V1D9-F1
#
_entry.id   AF-A0A6L9V1D9-F1
#
_cell.length_a   1.000
_cell.length_b   1.000
_cell.length_c   1.000
_cell.angle_alpha   90.00
_cell.angle_beta   90.00
_cell.angle_gamma   90.00
#
_symmetry.space_group_name_H-M   'P 1'
#
loop_
_entity.id
_entity.type
_entity.pdbx_description
1 polymer ?
#
loop_
_entity_poly.entity_id
_entity_poly.type
_entity_poly.pdbx_seq_one_letter_code
_entity_poly.pdbx_strand_id
1 'polypeptide(L)'
;MSAVFFHHFLFCYSELFALKNKFPAGTGVMWKAKEKQLSVEQINGHVANRNRLIVGRAPENTEMLFTAAELYGAMAQCSSRAKMDQHAARAQVQMCRHLIARHVDDKNDRFALLDTARTLKDYVGKAMTGLVGDGIAYLQMVRDGYRWVDHFENHAVHGKPPTTRSPDYVFSRTGDLFVALAESKATKGASRAAFTKTVRDGYHGQVEPYLGRKIGTWIASHGYAVGSWMKSVKKAEIFIDHTVSSGSSSGNGEDPSENSDPRSVRFGSYCGVLTLLFGPDIGEAARDRRWRPSEQTFTTVDWLDRTWIVGEDAEWEPLVVTGEKHLISNRDRCDL
;
A
#
# COMPACT_ATOMS: atom_id res chain seq x y z
N MET A 1 -23.91 0.72 -5.87
CA MET A 1 -22.81 0.37 -6.79
C MET A 1 -22.36 -1.05 -6.48
N SER A 2 -22.41 -1.96 -7.46
CA SER A 2 -22.25 -3.41 -7.27
C SER A 2 -20.77 -3.83 -7.18
N ALA A 3 -20.49 -4.91 -6.43
CA ALA A 3 -19.16 -5.46 -6.16
C ALA A 3 -18.37 -5.94 -7.39
N VAL A 4 -18.99 -5.97 -8.58
CA VAL A 4 -18.33 -6.31 -9.86
C VAL A 4 -17.47 -5.16 -10.39
N PHE A 5 -17.69 -3.92 -9.92
CA PHE A 5 -16.94 -2.73 -10.34
C PHE A 5 -15.44 -2.76 -9.95
N PHE A 6 -15.05 -3.52 -8.93
CA PHE A 6 -13.74 -3.31 -8.28
C PHE A 6 -12.62 -4.27 -8.68
N HIS A 7 -12.91 -5.50 -9.10
CA HIS A 7 -11.83 -6.41 -9.51
C HIS A 7 -11.18 -5.99 -10.84
N HIS A 8 -11.94 -5.27 -11.68
CA HIS A 8 -11.42 -4.63 -12.90
C HIS A 8 -10.74 -3.28 -12.62
N PHE A 9 -10.96 -2.63 -11.46
CA PHE A 9 -10.53 -1.23 -11.27
C PHE A 9 -9.07 -1.07 -10.82
N LEU A 10 -8.49 -2.05 -10.09
CA LEU A 10 -7.04 -2.07 -9.86
C LEU A 10 -6.26 -2.37 -11.15
N PHE A 11 -6.84 -3.21 -12.03
CA PHE A 11 -6.35 -3.44 -13.39
C PHE A 11 -6.50 -2.17 -14.25
N CYS A 12 -7.60 -1.43 -14.09
CA CYS A 12 -7.78 -0.14 -14.74
C CYS A 12 -6.86 0.96 -14.19
N TYR A 13 -6.39 0.96 -12.94
CA TYR A 13 -5.47 2.03 -12.48
C TYR A 13 -4.06 1.89 -13.11
N SER A 14 -3.59 0.65 -13.35
CA SER A 14 -2.36 0.40 -14.11
C SER A 14 -2.56 0.62 -15.62
N GLU A 15 -3.71 0.24 -16.20
CA GLU A 15 -4.02 0.47 -17.62
C GLU A 15 -4.42 1.93 -17.94
N LEU A 16 -5.08 2.67 -17.05
CA LEU A 16 -5.33 4.12 -17.21
C LEU A 16 -4.03 4.93 -17.17
N PHE A 17 -3.07 4.52 -16.33
CA PHE A 17 -1.74 5.13 -16.35
C PHE A 17 -1.01 4.80 -17.67
N ALA A 18 -1.23 3.61 -18.24
CA ALA A 18 -0.71 3.26 -19.56
C ALA A 18 -1.43 4.00 -20.71
N LEU A 19 -2.73 4.28 -20.61
CA LEU A 19 -3.54 5.03 -21.57
C LEU A 19 -3.25 6.54 -21.54
N LYS A 20 -3.03 7.14 -20.36
CA LYS A 20 -2.57 8.54 -20.24
C LYS A 20 -1.17 8.77 -20.83
N ASN A 21 -0.40 7.70 -21.07
CA ASN A 21 0.91 7.76 -21.74
C ASN A 21 0.84 7.50 -23.26
N LYS A 22 -0.36 7.42 -23.88
CA LYS A 22 -0.54 7.16 -25.32
C LYS A 22 -0.94 8.38 -26.17
N PHE A 23 -1.15 9.57 -25.60
CA PHE A 23 -1.39 10.81 -26.37
C PHE A 23 -0.10 11.63 -26.54
N PRO A 24 0.08 12.37 -27.65
CA PRO A 24 1.39 12.53 -28.27
C PRO A 24 2.28 13.64 -27.68
N ALA A 25 3.58 13.32 -27.66
CA ALA A 25 4.76 14.18 -27.79
C ALA A 25 4.97 15.30 -26.75
N GLY A 26 5.48 14.88 -25.58
CA GLY A 26 6.19 15.75 -24.64
C GLY A 26 6.92 14.94 -23.58
N THR A 27 7.97 14.22 -23.99
CA THR A 27 8.92 13.43 -23.13
C THR A 27 8.31 12.82 -21.85
N GLY A 28 7.13 12.21 -21.95
CA GLY A 28 6.57 11.41 -20.87
C GLY A 28 7.41 10.15 -20.73
N VAL A 29 7.98 9.90 -19.55
CA VAL A 29 8.65 8.63 -19.24
C VAL A 29 7.60 7.52 -19.34
N MET A 30 7.50 6.92 -20.52
CA MET A 30 6.71 5.72 -20.76
C MET A 30 7.36 4.61 -19.94
N TRP A 31 6.72 4.20 -18.86
CA TRP A 31 7.18 3.09 -18.03
C TRP A 31 7.06 1.79 -18.84
N LYS A 32 8.11 1.44 -19.59
CA LYS A 32 8.34 0.04 -19.99
C LYS A 32 8.97 -0.70 -18.80
N ALA A 33 8.30 -0.68 -17.65
CA ALA A 33 8.81 -1.31 -16.45
C ALA A 33 8.60 -2.83 -16.55
N LYS A 34 9.68 -3.58 -16.39
CA LYS A 34 9.61 -5.04 -16.29
C LYS A 34 8.79 -5.42 -15.05
N GLU A 35 8.01 -6.48 -15.15
CA GLU A 35 7.39 -7.09 -13.97
C GLU A 35 8.49 -7.51 -12.98
N LYS A 36 8.22 -7.33 -11.69
CA LYS A 36 9.16 -7.61 -10.61
C LYS A 36 8.62 -8.72 -9.72
N GLN A 37 9.55 -9.58 -9.30
CA GLN A 37 9.33 -10.72 -8.42
C GLN A 37 9.86 -10.42 -7.02
N LEU A 38 9.05 -10.75 -6.02
CA LEU A 38 9.43 -10.87 -4.61
C LEU A 38 9.00 -12.23 -4.10
N SER A 39 9.80 -12.80 -3.20
CA SER A 39 9.48 -14.05 -2.52
C SER A 39 9.46 -13.85 -1.01
N VAL A 40 8.57 -14.60 -0.37
CA VAL A 40 8.49 -14.74 1.08
C VAL A 40 9.54 -15.74 1.50
N GLU A 41 10.57 -15.25 2.19
CA GLU A 41 11.72 -16.03 2.62
C GLU A 41 11.52 -16.64 4.01
N GLN A 42 10.58 -16.09 4.78
CA GLN A 42 10.27 -16.57 6.12
C GLN A 42 8.81 -16.33 6.48
N ILE A 43 8.15 -17.37 6.99
CA ILE A 43 6.80 -17.31 7.57
C ILE A 43 6.88 -17.88 8.98
N ASN A 44 6.50 -17.09 9.98
CA ASN A 44 6.42 -17.50 11.37
C ASN A 44 4.97 -17.39 11.87
N GLY A 45 4.41 -18.49 12.32
CA GLY A 45 3.09 -18.52 12.92
C GLY A 45 3.13 -18.32 14.44
N HIS A 46 2.21 -17.51 14.97
CA HIS A 46 2.09 -17.19 16.39
C HIS A 46 0.70 -17.53 16.92
N VAL A 47 0.66 -18.29 18.02
CA VAL A 47 -0.58 -18.56 18.76
C VAL A 47 -0.91 -17.31 19.56
N ALA A 48 -1.98 -16.61 19.17
CA ALA A 48 -2.42 -15.43 19.90
C ALA A 48 -3.11 -15.79 21.23
N ASN A 49 -3.31 -14.78 22.07
CA ASN A 49 -4.07 -14.89 23.31
C ASN A 49 -5.43 -15.57 23.10
N ARG A 50 -5.86 -16.38 24.07
CA ARG A 50 -7.12 -17.14 23.98
C ARG A 50 -8.32 -16.18 23.90
N ASN A 51 -8.96 -16.13 22.74
CA ASN A 51 -10.21 -15.42 22.51
C ASN A 51 -10.96 -16.12 21.36
N ARG A 52 -12.25 -16.44 21.56
CA ARG A 52 -13.07 -17.14 20.56
C ARG A 52 -13.25 -16.38 19.23
N LEU A 53 -13.05 -15.06 19.25
CA LEU A 53 -13.16 -14.19 18.08
C LEU A 53 -11.86 -14.13 17.26
N ILE A 54 -10.78 -14.73 17.75
CA ILE A 54 -9.50 -14.80 17.04
C ILE A 54 -9.50 -16.07 16.19
N VAL A 55 -9.48 -15.86 14.87
CA VAL A 55 -9.43 -16.92 13.86
C VAL A 55 -8.22 -16.64 12.98
N GLY A 56 -7.12 -17.33 13.28
CA GLY A 56 -5.86 -17.14 12.57
C GLY A 56 -5.92 -17.60 11.12
N ARG A 57 -5.10 -16.97 10.28
CA ARG A 57 -5.00 -17.29 8.84
C ARG A 57 -3.54 -17.22 8.41
N ALA A 58 -3.04 -18.31 7.84
CA ALA A 58 -1.71 -18.31 7.23
C ALA A 58 -1.72 -17.51 5.93
N PRO A 59 -0.60 -16.85 5.56
CA PRO A 59 -0.46 -16.30 4.21
C PRO A 59 -0.51 -17.44 3.19
N GLU A 60 -1.26 -17.24 2.09
CA GLU A 60 -1.47 -18.26 1.06
C GLU A 60 -0.43 -18.13 -0.05
N ASN A 61 0.03 -16.91 -0.34
CA ASN A 61 0.99 -16.62 -1.40
C ASN A 61 2.39 -16.40 -0.82
N THR A 62 3.34 -17.22 -1.27
CA THR A 62 4.76 -17.11 -0.92
C THR A 62 5.58 -16.39 -1.98
N GLU A 63 4.95 -15.97 -3.07
CA GLU A 63 5.57 -15.27 -4.17
C GLU A 63 4.62 -14.21 -4.71
N MET A 64 5.17 -13.08 -5.12
CA MET A 64 4.42 -11.96 -5.67
C MET A 64 5.13 -11.39 -6.89
N LEU A 65 4.37 -11.32 -7.98
CA LEU A 65 4.70 -10.55 -9.15
C LEU A 65 3.97 -9.20 -9.10
N PHE A 66 4.65 -8.12 -9.48
CA PHE A 66 4.05 -6.80 -9.58
C PHE A 66 4.80 -5.91 -10.56
N THR A 67 4.07 -4.98 -11.16
CA THR A 67 4.60 -3.91 -11.99
C THR A 67 4.94 -2.69 -11.15
N ALA A 68 5.78 -1.80 -11.68
CA ALA A 68 6.04 -0.52 -11.01
C ALA A 68 4.76 0.32 -10.81
N ALA A 69 3.77 0.19 -11.71
CA ALA A 69 2.48 0.85 -11.58
C ALA A 69 1.67 0.30 -10.40
N GLU A 70 1.66 -1.02 -10.19
CA GLU A 70 1.01 -1.65 -9.03
C GLU A 70 1.68 -1.24 -7.72
N LEU A 71 3.02 -1.22 -7.66
CA LEU A 71 3.73 -0.75 -6.46
C LEU A 71 3.43 0.72 -6.16
N TYR A 72 3.48 1.58 -7.18
CA TYR A 72 3.14 3.00 -7.03
C TYR A 72 1.68 3.18 -6.58
N GLY A 73 0.75 2.43 -7.18
CA GLY A 73 -0.65 2.40 -6.77
C GLY A 73 -0.78 2.00 -5.30
N ALA A 74 -0.13 0.92 -4.88
CA ALA A 74 -0.14 0.46 -3.50
C ALA A 74 0.39 1.51 -2.51
N MET A 75 1.53 2.14 -2.82
CA MET A 75 2.08 3.25 -2.02
C MET A 75 1.09 4.41 -1.89
N ALA A 76 0.49 4.81 -3.02
CA ALA A 76 -0.47 5.90 -3.06
C ALA A 76 -1.75 5.55 -2.27
N GLN A 77 -2.19 4.29 -2.35
CA GLN A 77 -3.32 3.79 -1.59
C GLN A 77 -3.01 3.86 -0.09
N CYS A 78 -1.86 3.38 0.38
CA CYS A 78 -1.49 3.49 1.80
C CYS A 78 -1.48 4.96 2.27
N SER A 79 -0.77 5.86 1.57
CA SER A 79 -0.66 7.26 2.00
C SER A 79 -1.98 8.04 1.96
N SER A 80 -2.84 7.81 0.95
CA SER A 80 -4.13 8.54 0.80
C SER A 80 -5.17 8.24 1.90
N ARG A 81 -4.86 7.29 2.77
CA ARG A 81 -5.72 6.87 3.88
C ARG A 81 -5.22 7.34 5.24
N ALA A 82 -3.97 7.75 5.34
CA ALA A 82 -3.40 8.21 6.60
C ALA A 82 -4.10 9.49 7.08
N LYS A 83 -4.13 9.69 8.40
CA LYS A 83 -4.56 10.96 9.02
C LYS A 83 -3.53 12.07 8.84
N MET A 84 -3.27 12.43 7.59
CA MET A 84 -2.42 13.53 7.18
C MET A 84 -3.12 14.36 6.11
N ASP A 85 -2.64 15.59 5.93
CA ASP A 85 -3.01 16.43 4.80
C ASP A 85 -2.81 15.65 3.48
N GLN A 86 -3.88 15.54 2.69
CA GLN A 86 -3.87 14.67 1.52
C GLN A 86 -3.04 15.24 0.37
N HIS A 87 -2.82 16.56 0.33
CA HIS A 87 -1.90 17.20 -0.61
C HIS A 87 -0.44 16.83 -0.28
N ALA A 88 -0.06 16.86 0.99
CA ALA A 88 1.24 16.42 1.48
C ALA A 88 1.48 14.92 1.23
N ALA A 89 0.47 14.08 1.49
CA ALA A 89 0.51 12.65 1.19
C ALA A 89 0.79 12.40 -0.30
N ARG A 90 0.06 13.10 -1.17
CA ARG A 90 0.24 13.03 -2.64
C ARG A 90 1.64 13.48 -3.04
N ALA A 91 2.14 14.59 -2.51
CA ALA A 91 3.48 15.09 -2.81
C ALA A 91 4.57 14.10 -2.37
N GLN A 92 4.44 13.49 -1.19
CA GLN A 92 5.37 12.47 -0.69
C GLN A 92 5.41 11.24 -1.60
N VAL A 93 4.25 10.77 -2.05
CA VAL A 93 4.13 9.63 -2.97
C VAL A 93 4.76 9.96 -4.33
N GLN A 94 4.57 11.17 -4.87
CA GLN A 94 5.22 11.61 -6.12
C GLN A 94 6.74 11.69 -5.97
N MET A 95 7.23 12.27 -4.87
CA MET A 95 8.66 12.29 -4.58
C MET A 95 9.23 10.86 -4.59
N CYS A 96 8.58 9.93 -3.90
CA CYS A 96 9.05 8.54 -3.84
C CYS A 96 8.95 7.81 -5.19
N ARG A 97 7.96 8.13 -6.03
CA ARG A 97 7.88 7.64 -7.42
C ARG A 97 9.12 8.01 -8.21
N HIS A 98 9.57 9.26 -8.13
CA HIS A 98 10.79 9.70 -8.82
C HIS A 98 12.05 9.02 -8.28
N LEU A 99 12.13 8.82 -6.95
CA LEU A 99 13.23 8.09 -6.34
C LEU A 99 13.25 6.63 -6.79
N ILE A 100 12.12 5.94 -6.79
CA ILE A 100 11.99 4.55 -7.28
C ILE A 100 12.44 4.44 -8.73
N ALA A 101 11.98 5.34 -9.60
CA ALA A 101 12.36 5.35 -11.01
C ALA A 101 13.88 5.44 -11.23
N ARG A 102 14.61 6.06 -10.29
CA ARG A 102 16.07 6.24 -10.36
C ARG A 102 16.85 5.20 -9.57
N HIS A 103 16.23 4.57 -8.59
CA HIS A 103 16.92 3.77 -7.56
C HIS A 103 16.42 2.33 -7.44
N VAL A 104 15.55 1.88 -8.34
CA VAL A 104 15.17 0.46 -8.49
C VAL A 104 15.85 -0.14 -9.70
N ASP A 105 16.28 -1.40 -9.57
CA ASP A 105 16.83 -2.16 -10.69
C ASP A 105 15.72 -2.53 -11.69
N ASP A 106 15.72 -1.89 -12.86
CA ASP A 106 14.75 -2.21 -13.90
C ASP A 106 15.19 -3.34 -14.84
N LYS A 107 16.46 -3.79 -14.79
CA LYS A 107 16.98 -4.82 -15.69
C LYS A 107 16.64 -6.24 -15.24
N ASN A 108 16.78 -6.49 -13.94
CA ASN A 108 16.53 -7.81 -13.35
C ASN A 108 15.04 -8.03 -13.05
N ASP A 109 14.61 -9.30 -13.06
CA ASP A 109 13.24 -9.68 -12.67
C ASP A 109 13.00 -9.54 -11.17
N ARG A 110 14.04 -9.62 -10.33
CA ARG A 110 13.90 -9.50 -8.89
C ARG A 110 13.89 -8.04 -8.48
N PHE A 111 12.92 -7.65 -7.66
CA PHE A 111 12.89 -6.30 -7.11
C PHE A 111 14.11 -6.07 -6.20
N ALA A 112 14.84 -4.98 -6.42
CA ALA A 112 15.93 -4.56 -5.56
C ALA A 112 16.13 -3.04 -5.64
N LEU A 113 16.58 -2.46 -4.53
CA LEU A 113 17.08 -1.08 -4.53
C LEU A 113 18.54 -1.08 -4.98
N LEU A 114 18.88 -0.20 -5.92
CA LEU A 114 20.25 0.02 -6.40
C LEU A 114 21.13 0.64 -5.31
N ASP A 115 22.45 0.54 -5.45
CA ASP A 115 23.40 1.18 -4.52
C ASP A 115 23.26 2.70 -4.46
N THR A 116 22.75 3.33 -5.52
CA THR A 116 22.42 4.76 -5.54
C THR A 116 21.34 5.14 -4.52
N ALA A 117 20.51 4.19 -4.06
CA ALA A 117 19.57 4.42 -2.96
C ALA A 117 20.26 4.59 -1.60
N ARG A 118 21.51 4.12 -1.46
CA ARG A 118 22.32 4.24 -0.24
C ARG A 118 22.92 5.62 -0.08
N THR A 119 23.18 6.32 -1.19
CA THR A 119 23.75 7.67 -1.19
C THR A 119 22.71 8.75 -0.93
N LEU A 120 21.43 8.41 -0.93
CA LEU A 120 20.36 9.31 -0.51
C LEU A 120 20.59 9.74 0.93
N LYS A 121 20.30 11.02 1.20
CA LYS A 121 20.26 11.55 2.56
C LYS A 121 19.33 10.68 3.42
N ASP A 122 19.73 10.46 4.66
CA ASP A 122 19.15 9.49 5.59
C ASP A 122 17.62 9.62 5.72
N TYR A 123 17.08 10.83 5.90
CA TYR A 123 15.64 11.05 5.99
C TYR A 123 14.90 10.74 4.68
N VAL A 124 15.48 11.09 3.52
CA VAL A 124 14.90 10.76 2.19
C VAL A 124 14.91 9.25 1.98
N GLY A 125 16.04 8.62 2.26
CA GLY A 125 16.21 7.18 2.13
C GLY A 125 15.26 6.41 3.06
N LYS A 126 15.04 6.90 4.28
CA LYS A 126 14.10 6.31 5.23
C LYS A 126 12.65 6.44 4.76
N ALA A 127 12.26 7.62 4.29
CA ALA A 127 10.92 7.86 3.75
C ALA A 127 10.62 6.95 2.55
N MET A 128 11.54 6.88 1.58
CA MET A 128 11.42 6.00 0.42
C MET A 128 11.32 4.52 0.83
N THR A 129 12.20 4.07 1.74
CA THR A 129 12.23 2.67 2.20
C THR A 129 10.94 2.30 2.93
N GLY A 130 10.44 3.17 3.80
CA GLY A 130 9.17 2.96 4.50
C GLY A 130 8.01 2.82 3.51
N LEU A 131 7.89 3.78 2.59
CA LEU A 131 6.77 3.81 1.65
C LEU A 131 6.78 2.63 0.67
N VAL A 132 7.95 2.22 0.18
CA VAL A 132 8.10 0.98 -0.61
C VAL A 132 7.69 -0.23 0.21
N GLY A 133 8.08 -0.28 1.49
CA GLY A 133 7.65 -1.31 2.44
C GLY A 133 6.15 -1.42 2.57
N ASP A 134 5.48 -0.28 2.74
CA ASP A 134 4.02 -0.18 2.83
C ASP A 134 3.34 -0.69 1.56
N GLY A 135 3.86 -0.32 0.40
CA GLY A 135 3.38 -0.80 -0.89
C GLY A 135 3.53 -2.32 -1.02
N ILE A 136 4.68 -2.88 -0.64
CA ILE A 136 4.91 -4.34 -0.68
C ILE A 136 3.98 -5.06 0.30
N ALA A 137 3.82 -4.55 1.52
CA ALA A 137 2.91 -5.12 2.52
C ALA A 137 1.46 -5.12 2.02
N TYR A 138 1.01 -4.01 1.42
CA TYR A 138 -0.30 -3.92 0.80
C TYR A 138 -0.48 -4.93 -0.33
N LEU A 139 0.47 -5.02 -1.26
CA LEU A 139 0.38 -5.95 -2.38
C LEU A 139 0.36 -7.41 -1.91
N GLN A 140 1.15 -7.77 -0.89
CA GLN A 140 1.11 -9.10 -0.28
C GLN A 140 -0.29 -9.43 0.24
N MET A 141 -0.90 -8.50 0.97
CA MET A 141 -2.27 -8.67 1.48
C MET A 141 -3.28 -8.79 0.32
N VAL A 142 -3.13 -8.01 -0.75
CA VAL A 142 -4.00 -8.12 -1.94
C VAL A 142 -3.87 -9.48 -2.60
N ARG A 143 -2.66 -10.01 -2.76
CA ARG A 143 -2.42 -11.36 -3.30
C ARG A 143 -3.07 -12.43 -2.44
N ASP A 144 -3.03 -12.28 -1.12
CA ASP A 144 -3.71 -13.18 -0.20
C ASP A 144 -5.24 -13.06 -0.23
N GLY A 145 -5.82 -12.10 -0.95
CA GLY A 145 -7.27 -11.98 -1.16
C GLY A 145 -7.94 -10.84 -0.38
N TYR A 146 -7.17 -9.98 0.29
CA TYR A 146 -7.69 -8.74 0.85
C TYR A 146 -7.95 -7.70 -0.23
N ARG A 147 -9.02 -6.92 -0.09
CA ARG A 147 -9.45 -5.96 -1.11
C ARG A 147 -9.62 -4.56 -0.58
N TRP A 148 -9.94 -4.43 0.70
CA TRP A 148 -10.24 -3.17 1.33
C TRP A 148 -9.18 -2.90 2.38
N VAL A 149 -8.57 -1.72 2.32
CA VAL A 149 -7.61 -1.26 3.31
C VAL A 149 -8.04 0.09 3.86
N ASP A 150 -7.81 0.29 5.14
CA ASP A 150 -7.83 1.59 5.80
C ASP A 150 -6.68 1.66 6.82
N HIS A 151 -6.35 2.87 7.25
CA HIS A 151 -5.36 3.11 8.29
C HIS A 151 -5.96 2.81 9.67
N PHE A 152 -5.22 2.13 10.53
CA PHE A 152 -5.72 1.77 11.85
C PHE A 152 -6.12 2.98 12.68
N GLU A 153 -5.36 4.07 12.61
CA GLU A 153 -5.63 5.29 13.35
C GLU A 153 -6.94 5.97 12.96
N ASN A 154 -7.55 5.62 11.82
CA ASN A 154 -8.87 6.10 11.41
C ASN A 154 -10.01 5.55 12.28
N HIS A 155 -9.74 4.53 13.08
CA HIS A 155 -10.76 3.85 13.85
C HIS A 155 -10.54 4.00 15.35
N ALA A 156 -11.64 4.23 16.09
CA ALA A 156 -11.59 4.35 17.53
C ALA A 156 -11.42 2.96 18.18
N VAL A 157 -10.38 2.78 18.99
CA VAL A 157 -10.23 1.57 19.80
C VAL A 157 -11.20 1.65 20.98
N HIS A 158 -12.10 0.67 21.12
CA HIS A 158 -13.03 0.66 22.24
C HIS A 158 -12.32 0.22 23.54
N GLY A 159 -12.56 0.98 24.61
CA GLY A 159 -11.90 0.79 25.90
C GLY A 159 -10.46 1.32 25.92
N LYS A 160 -9.70 0.97 26.97
CA LYS A 160 -8.30 1.38 27.09
C LYS A 160 -7.43 0.64 26.04
N PRO A 161 -6.62 1.35 25.24
CA PRO A 161 -5.65 0.72 24.35
C PRO A 161 -4.68 -0.18 25.13
N PRO A 162 -4.40 -1.39 24.64
CA PRO A 162 -3.53 -2.35 25.32
C PRO A 162 -2.05 -1.95 25.28
N THR A 163 -1.67 -1.10 24.34
CA THR A 163 -0.31 -0.60 24.12
C THR A 163 -0.39 0.80 23.49
N THR A 164 0.69 1.56 23.58
CA THR A 164 0.84 2.85 22.89
C THR A 164 1.24 2.70 21.43
N ARG A 165 1.65 1.50 21.02
CA ARG A 165 1.97 1.18 19.63
C ARG A 165 0.73 0.56 18.97
N SER A 166 0.50 0.85 17.70
CA SER A 166 -0.63 0.36 16.91
C SER A 166 -0.13 -0.28 15.63
N PRO A 167 -0.89 -1.17 15.00
CA PRO A 167 -0.56 -1.60 13.65
C PRO A 167 -0.80 -0.45 12.67
N ASP A 168 -0.20 -0.50 11.50
CA ASP A 168 -0.40 0.52 10.46
C ASP A 168 -1.79 0.43 9.80
N TYR A 169 -2.23 -0.78 9.46
CA TYR A 169 -3.35 -0.98 8.54
C TYR A 169 -4.40 -1.96 9.05
N VAL A 170 -5.60 -1.82 8.48
CA VAL A 170 -6.74 -2.71 8.66
C VAL A 170 -7.22 -3.16 7.29
N PHE A 171 -7.30 -4.48 7.10
CA PHE A 171 -7.68 -5.11 5.85
C PHE A 171 -9.00 -5.88 5.96
N SER A 172 -9.87 -5.77 4.97
CA SER A 172 -11.10 -6.55 4.86
C SER A 172 -11.19 -7.29 3.52
N ARG A 173 -11.89 -8.43 3.53
CA ARG A 173 -12.24 -9.22 2.34
C ARG A 173 -13.72 -9.12 2.01
N THR A 174 -14.06 -9.48 0.79
CA THR A 174 -15.46 -9.69 0.39
C THR A 174 -16.01 -10.92 1.12
N GLY A 175 -17.20 -10.82 1.70
CA GLY A 175 -17.84 -11.94 2.43
C GLY A 175 -17.40 -12.08 3.90
N ASP A 176 -16.21 -11.60 4.26
CA ASP A 176 -15.73 -11.63 5.64
C ASP A 176 -16.41 -10.55 6.50
N LEU A 177 -16.77 -10.93 7.72
CA LEU A 177 -17.34 -10.04 8.74
C LEU A 177 -16.29 -9.53 9.72
N PHE A 178 -15.12 -10.15 9.75
CA PHE A 178 -13.95 -9.72 10.51
C PHE A 178 -12.93 -9.04 9.60
N VAL A 179 -11.93 -8.42 10.22
CA VAL A 179 -10.80 -7.82 9.51
C VAL A 179 -9.48 -8.47 9.94
N ALA A 180 -8.46 -8.25 9.13
CA ALA A 180 -7.08 -8.52 9.45
C ALA A 180 -6.38 -7.20 9.83
N LEU A 181 -5.52 -7.22 10.84
CA LEU A 181 -4.60 -6.13 11.11
C LEU A 181 -3.27 -6.38 10.39
N ALA A 182 -2.63 -5.34 9.89
CA ALA A 182 -1.31 -5.47 9.29
C ALA A 182 -0.37 -4.38 9.76
N GLU A 183 0.84 -4.80 10.10
CA GLU A 183 1.98 -3.93 10.36
C GLU A 183 2.98 -4.06 9.21
N SER A 184 3.45 -2.94 8.69
CA SER A 184 4.51 -2.87 7.68
C SER A 184 5.85 -2.60 8.35
N LYS A 185 6.87 -3.38 8.00
CA LYS A 185 8.26 -3.12 8.38
C LYS A 185 9.13 -3.10 7.14
N ALA A 186 10.08 -2.17 7.09
CA ALA A 186 11.03 -2.14 5.99
C ALA A 186 12.40 -1.66 6.44
N THR A 187 13.44 -2.21 5.82
CA THR A 187 14.80 -1.71 6.05
C THR A 187 15.70 -2.02 4.86
N LYS A 188 16.71 -1.16 4.68
CA LYS A 188 17.83 -1.34 3.74
C LYS A 188 19.16 -1.69 4.41
N GLY A 189 19.21 -1.69 5.75
CA GLY A 189 20.48 -1.68 6.50
C GLY A 189 20.69 -2.80 7.52
N ALA A 190 19.61 -3.32 8.13
CA ALA A 190 19.74 -4.27 9.25
C ALA A 190 20.36 -5.61 8.82
N SER A 191 20.94 -6.36 9.76
CA SER A 191 21.24 -7.78 9.55
C SER A 191 19.95 -8.59 9.45
N ARG A 192 20.00 -9.79 8.84
CA ARG A 192 18.81 -10.65 8.71
C ARG A 192 18.18 -10.94 10.07
N ALA A 193 18.99 -11.36 11.04
CA ALA A 193 18.53 -11.66 12.40
C ALA A 193 17.90 -10.44 13.10
N ALA A 194 18.51 -9.25 12.98
CA ALA A 194 17.94 -8.02 13.54
C ALA A 194 16.61 -7.66 12.87
N PHE A 195 16.50 -7.85 11.55
CA PHE A 195 15.26 -7.58 10.84
C PHE A 195 14.16 -8.58 11.17
N THR A 196 14.46 -9.88 11.24
CA THR A 196 13.52 -10.91 11.73
C THR A 196 12.98 -10.54 13.11
N LYS A 197 13.84 -10.07 14.03
CA LYS A 197 13.40 -9.57 15.34
C LYS A 197 12.47 -8.36 15.20
N THR A 198 12.80 -7.39 14.35
CA THR A 198 11.94 -6.21 14.11
C THR A 198 10.55 -6.58 13.60
N VAL A 199 10.44 -7.55 12.70
CA VAL A 199 9.15 -8.03 12.17
C VAL A 199 8.34 -8.70 13.28
N ARG A 200 8.98 -9.59 14.05
CA ARG A 200 8.37 -10.25 15.21
C ARG A 200 7.92 -9.26 16.29
N ASP A 201 8.74 -8.28 16.62
CA ASP A 201 8.41 -7.20 17.56
C ASP A 201 7.29 -6.29 17.01
N GLY A 202 7.14 -6.20 15.69
CA GLY A 202 5.99 -5.60 15.02
C GLY A 202 4.71 -6.39 15.30
N TYR A 203 4.75 -7.71 15.13
CA TYR A 203 3.60 -8.57 15.41
C TYR A 203 3.18 -8.52 16.88
N HIS A 204 4.05 -8.89 17.82
CA HIS A 204 3.70 -8.95 19.24
C HIS A 204 3.45 -7.58 19.86
N GLY A 205 4.16 -6.54 19.40
CA GLY A 205 4.07 -5.21 19.98
C GLY A 205 2.93 -4.36 19.43
N GLN A 206 2.40 -4.67 18.24
CA GLN A 206 1.49 -3.79 17.51
C GLN A 206 0.28 -4.50 16.93
N VAL A 207 0.37 -5.77 16.54
CA VAL A 207 -0.73 -6.51 15.92
C VAL A 207 -1.50 -7.31 16.97
N GLU A 208 -0.82 -8.28 17.60
CA GLU A 208 -1.41 -9.22 18.55
C GLU A 208 -2.23 -8.55 19.67
N PRO A 209 -1.79 -7.45 20.29
CA PRO A 209 -2.52 -6.84 21.40
C PRO A 209 -3.95 -6.40 21.05
N TYR A 210 -4.23 -6.15 19.78
CA TYR A 210 -5.52 -5.66 19.29
C TYR A 210 -6.43 -6.76 18.75
N LEU A 211 -5.96 -8.00 18.65
CA LEU A 211 -6.77 -9.11 18.15
C LEU A 211 -7.91 -9.46 19.11
N GLY A 212 -9.06 -9.84 18.54
CA GLY A 212 -10.29 -10.15 19.24
C GLY A 212 -10.98 -8.95 19.91
N ARG A 213 -10.50 -7.73 19.67
CA ARG A 213 -11.09 -6.49 20.19
C ARG A 213 -11.96 -5.80 19.14
N LYS A 214 -12.96 -5.06 19.64
CA LYS A 214 -13.77 -4.16 18.81
C LYS A 214 -13.03 -2.84 18.58
N ILE A 215 -12.89 -2.47 17.31
CA ILE A 215 -12.26 -1.24 16.85
C ILE A 215 -13.24 -0.61 15.86
N GLY A 216 -13.77 0.57 16.22
CA GLY A 216 -14.95 1.13 15.61
C GLY A 216 -16.11 0.12 15.58
N THR A 217 -16.53 -0.26 14.38
CA THR A 217 -17.65 -1.18 14.17
C THR A 217 -17.23 -2.61 13.94
N TRP A 218 -15.93 -2.94 13.87
CA TRP A 218 -15.43 -4.25 13.46
C TRP A 218 -14.52 -4.89 14.50
N ILE A 219 -14.20 -6.17 14.29
CA ILE A 219 -13.33 -6.96 15.14
C ILE A 219 -12.17 -7.53 14.32
N ALA A 220 -10.95 -7.37 14.82
CA ALA A 220 -9.75 -7.97 14.24
C ALA A 220 -9.66 -9.44 14.64
N SER A 221 -9.81 -10.37 13.70
CA SER A 221 -9.74 -11.81 14.02
C SER A 221 -8.33 -12.36 13.93
N HIS A 222 -7.47 -11.72 13.15
CA HIS A 222 -6.07 -12.11 12.97
C HIS A 222 -5.26 -10.93 12.45
N GLY A 223 -3.96 -11.11 12.32
CA GLY A 223 -3.14 -10.13 11.65
C GLY A 223 -1.77 -10.63 11.26
N TYR A 224 -1.02 -9.71 10.66
CA TYR A 224 0.26 -9.95 10.02
C TYR A 224 1.23 -8.81 10.37
N ALA A 225 2.50 -9.13 10.59
CA ALA A 225 3.59 -8.18 10.41
C ALA A 225 4.34 -8.58 9.14
N VAL A 226 4.28 -7.73 8.12
CA VAL A 226 4.91 -7.96 6.81
C VAL A 226 6.15 -7.09 6.70
N GLY A 227 7.31 -7.75 6.68
CA GLY A 227 8.62 -7.14 6.60
C GLY A 227 9.23 -7.21 5.21
N SER A 228 9.66 -6.08 4.66
CA SER A 228 10.46 -5.98 3.43
C SER A 228 11.94 -5.69 3.73
N TRP A 229 12.80 -6.69 3.51
CA TRP A 229 14.24 -6.55 3.67
C TRP A 229 14.91 -6.23 2.34
N MET A 230 15.27 -4.96 2.14
CA MET A 230 15.83 -4.41 0.91
C MET A 230 17.34 -4.15 1.02
N LYS A 231 18.06 -5.03 1.72
CA LYS A 231 19.52 -4.86 1.93
C LYS A 231 20.34 -5.19 0.69
N SER A 232 19.95 -6.21 -0.07
CA SER A 232 20.71 -6.64 -1.24
C SER A 232 20.30 -5.80 -2.47
N VAL A 233 21.29 -5.46 -3.30
CA VAL A 233 21.07 -4.80 -4.59
C VAL A 233 20.61 -5.76 -5.69
N LYS A 234 20.53 -7.07 -5.39
CA LYS A 234 20.11 -8.11 -6.34
C LYS A 234 18.70 -8.62 -6.12
N LYS A 235 18.22 -8.56 -4.88
CA LYS A 235 16.85 -8.94 -4.50
C LYS A 235 16.49 -8.35 -3.14
N ALA A 236 15.22 -8.02 -2.95
CA ALA A 236 14.62 -7.87 -1.64
C ALA A 236 13.91 -9.16 -1.23
N GLU A 237 13.65 -9.27 0.08
CA GLU A 237 13.14 -10.48 0.72
C GLU A 237 11.94 -10.11 1.61
N ILE A 238 10.88 -10.93 1.62
CA ILE A 238 9.70 -10.72 2.47
C ILE A 238 9.75 -11.67 3.69
N PHE A 239 9.41 -11.14 4.86
CA PHE A 239 9.31 -11.85 6.13
C PHE A 239 7.91 -11.64 6.71
N ILE A 240 7.21 -12.69 7.10
CA ILE A 240 5.83 -12.60 7.60
C ILE A 240 5.72 -13.28 8.96
N ASP A 241 5.30 -12.53 9.96
CA ASP A 241 4.86 -13.06 11.24
C ASP A 241 3.33 -12.93 11.31
N HIS A 242 2.60 -14.02 11.56
CA HIS A 242 1.14 -14.04 11.45
C HIS A 242 0.43 -14.79 12.58
N THR A 243 -0.87 -14.55 12.75
CA THR A 243 -1.72 -15.31 13.68
C THR A 243 -2.03 -16.70 13.13
N VAL A 244 -1.77 -17.76 13.90
CA VAL A 244 -2.20 -19.13 13.55
C VAL A 244 -3.59 -19.43 14.08
N SER A 245 -4.33 -20.27 13.37
CA SER A 245 -5.57 -20.85 13.88
C SER A 245 -5.23 -21.80 15.03
N SER A 246 -5.81 -21.57 16.21
CA SER A 246 -5.84 -22.56 17.29
C SER A 246 -7.18 -23.28 17.23
N GLY A 247 -7.18 -24.62 17.36
CA GLY A 247 -8.39 -25.44 17.24
C GLY A 247 -9.53 -24.96 18.16
N SER A 248 -10.76 -25.16 17.68
CA SER A 248 -12.02 -24.59 18.18
C SER A 248 -12.18 -24.58 19.71
N SER A 249 -12.49 -23.40 20.28
CA SER A 249 -13.11 -23.29 21.59
C SER A 249 -14.62 -23.37 21.42
N SER A 250 -15.19 -24.56 21.63
CA SER A 250 -16.62 -24.82 21.62
C SER A 250 -17.30 -24.16 22.82
N GLY A 251 -18.01 -23.05 22.61
CA GLY A 251 -18.81 -22.37 23.63
C GLY A 251 -20.23 -22.12 23.14
N ASN A 252 -21.23 -22.67 23.84
CA ASN A 252 -22.66 -22.54 23.55
C ASN A 252 -23.22 -21.19 24.06
N GLY A 253 -23.85 -20.41 23.16
CA GLY A 253 -24.59 -19.17 23.45
C GLY A 253 -24.31 -18.07 22.41
N GLU A 254 -25.39 -17.44 21.89
CA GLU A 254 -25.55 -16.66 20.63
C GLU A 254 -24.27 -16.38 19.80
N ASP A 255 -24.35 -16.72 18.51
CA ASP A 255 -23.32 -16.59 17.47
C ASP A 255 -23.97 -15.84 16.31
N PRO A 256 -23.41 -14.71 15.89
CA PRO A 256 -22.59 -14.82 14.71
C PRO A 256 -21.16 -14.25 14.90
N SER A 257 -20.55 -13.79 13.83
CA SER A 257 -19.85 -12.51 13.77
C SER A 257 -20.38 -11.31 14.64
N GLU A 258 -20.67 -11.46 15.93
CA GLU A 258 -21.81 -10.92 16.73
C GLU A 258 -22.07 -9.40 16.82
N ASN A 259 -21.29 -8.54 16.19
CA ASN A 259 -21.61 -7.13 15.88
C ASN A 259 -20.45 -6.52 15.06
N SER A 260 -19.67 -7.35 14.36
CA SER A 260 -18.54 -6.91 13.55
C SER A 260 -19.05 -6.50 12.18
N ASP A 261 -18.74 -5.25 11.82
CA ASP A 261 -19.16 -4.63 10.57
C ASP A 261 -17.97 -3.89 9.95
N PRO A 262 -17.32 -4.47 8.94
CA PRO A 262 -16.17 -3.87 8.26
C PRO A 262 -16.58 -2.81 7.23
N ARG A 263 -17.85 -2.38 7.15
CA ARG A 263 -18.30 -1.35 6.20
C ARG A 263 -17.51 -0.03 6.32
N SER A 264 -17.09 0.35 7.53
CA SER A 264 -16.26 1.55 7.73
C SER A 264 -14.88 1.43 7.08
N VAL A 265 -14.21 0.28 7.18
CA VAL A 265 -12.93 -0.01 6.48
C VAL A 265 -13.12 0.01 4.97
N ARG A 266 -14.20 -0.61 4.48
CA ARG A 266 -14.56 -0.59 3.06
C ARG A 266 -14.80 0.85 2.58
N PHE A 267 -15.52 1.64 3.37
CA PHE A 267 -15.77 3.06 3.09
C PHE A 267 -14.49 3.89 3.03
N GLY A 268 -13.59 3.76 4.02
CA GLY A 268 -12.29 4.43 3.99
C GLY A 268 -11.47 4.03 2.77
N SER A 269 -11.55 2.76 2.36
CA SER A 269 -10.93 2.29 1.13
C SER A 269 -11.49 2.98 -0.12
N TYR A 270 -12.81 3.18 -0.22
CA TYR A 270 -13.42 3.97 -1.29
C TYR A 270 -12.95 5.43 -1.28
N CYS A 271 -12.93 6.08 -0.12
CA CYS A 271 -12.43 7.46 0.00
C CYS A 271 -11.00 7.60 -0.52
N GLY A 272 -10.11 6.65 -0.19
CA GLY A 272 -8.75 6.64 -0.73
C GLY A 272 -8.71 6.52 -2.26
N VAL A 273 -9.57 5.70 -2.87
CA VAL A 273 -9.66 5.61 -4.34
C VAL A 273 -10.13 6.94 -4.95
N LEU A 274 -11.10 7.62 -4.31
CA LEU A 274 -11.56 8.93 -4.74
C LEU A 274 -10.45 9.99 -4.64
N THR A 275 -9.67 9.99 -3.55
CA THR A 275 -8.47 10.85 -3.42
C THR A 275 -7.52 10.67 -4.59
N LEU A 276 -7.31 9.43 -5.02
CA LEU A 276 -6.36 9.11 -6.09
C LEU A 276 -6.87 9.51 -7.47
N LEU A 277 -8.17 9.34 -7.74
CA LEU A 277 -8.78 9.63 -9.05
C LEU A 277 -9.09 11.12 -9.24
N PHE A 278 -9.62 11.76 -8.20
CA PHE A 278 -10.21 13.10 -8.28
C PHE A 278 -9.50 14.11 -7.39
N GLY A 279 -8.46 13.67 -6.66
CA GLY A 279 -7.64 14.55 -5.85
C GLY A 279 -8.05 14.64 -4.38
N PRO A 280 -7.14 15.22 -3.55
CA PRO A 280 -7.30 15.43 -2.11
C PRO A 280 -8.67 15.95 -1.68
N ASP A 281 -9.14 17.04 -2.30
CA ASP A 281 -10.33 17.77 -1.86
C ASP A 281 -11.59 16.89 -1.94
N ILE A 282 -11.71 16.09 -3.00
CA ILE A 282 -12.82 15.15 -3.17
C ILE A 282 -12.71 13.98 -2.20
N GLY A 283 -11.52 13.43 -2.02
CA GLY A 283 -11.30 12.35 -1.06
C GLY A 283 -11.65 12.74 0.37
N GLU A 284 -11.26 13.95 0.78
CA GLU A 284 -11.59 14.52 2.09
C GLU A 284 -13.07 14.83 2.22
N ALA A 285 -13.68 15.48 1.23
CA ALA A 285 -15.12 15.72 1.21
C ALA A 285 -15.93 14.41 1.27
N ALA A 286 -15.47 13.35 0.60
CA ALA A 286 -16.11 12.05 0.63
C ALA A 286 -16.01 11.41 2.01
N ARG A 287 -14.82 11.48 2.64
CA ARG A 287 -14.59 10.99 4.01
C ARG A 287 -15.50 11.68 5.02
N ASP A 288 -15.71 12.98 4.86
CA ASP A 288 -16.61 13.80 5.68
C ASP A 288 -18.09 13.68 5.31
N ARG A 289 -18.44 12.85 4.31
CA ARG A 289 -19.80 12.68 3.77
C ARG A 289 -20.41 13.99 3.22
N ARG A 290 -19.55 14.93 2.81
CA ARG A 290 -19.92 16.20 2.18
C ARG A 290 -19.84 16.15 0.66
N TRP A 291 -19.15 15.16 0.09
CA TRP A 291 -19.02 15.03 -1.36
C TRP A 291 -20.35 14.69 -2.03
N ARG A 292 -20.68 15.48 -3.07
CA ARG A 292 -21.89 15.33 -3.87
C ARG A 292 -21.49 15.09 -5.33
N PRO A 293 -21.46 13.83 -5.78
CA PRO A 293 -21.04 13.50 -7.15
C PRO A 293 -21.86 14.21 -8.23
N SER A 294 -23.14 14.48 -7.96
CA SER A 294 -24.05 15.20 -8.87
C SER A 294 -23.67 16.66 -9.11
N GLU A 295 -22.82 17.23 -8.27
CA GLU A 295 -22.35 18.63 -8.35
C GLU A 295 -20.94 18.72 -8.95
N GLN A 296 -20.36 17.60 -9.42
CA GLN A 296 -19.01 17.53 -10.00
C GLN A 296 -19.05 17.20 -11.49
N THR A 297 -18.05 17.69 -12.22
CA THR A 297 -17.86 17.36 -13.64
C THR A 297 -16.73 16.35 -13.75
N PHE A 298 -17.01 15.22 -14.40
CA PHE A 298 -16.04 14.15 -14.58
C PHE A 298 -15.63 14.03 -16.04
N THR A 299 -14.34 13.86 -16.29
CA THR A 299 -13.86 13.39 -17.58
C THR A 299 -14.26 11.92 -17.71
N THR A 300 -14.98 11.58 -18.78
CA THR A 300 -15.41 10.23 -19.08
C THR A 300 -14.87 9.74 -20.41
N VAL A 301 -14.71 8.43 -20.55
CA VAL A 301 -14.38 7.78 -21.82
C VAL A 301 -15.31 6.61 -22.05
N ASP A 302 -15.75 6.43 -23.29
CA ASP A 302 -16.51 5.24 -23.67
C ASP A 302 -15.54 4.13 -24.08
N TRP A 303 -15.62 2.99 -23.40
CA TRP A 303 -14.79 1.83 -23.69
C TRP A 303 -15.52 0.52 -23.33
N LEU A 304 -15.47 -0.47 -24.21
CA LEU A 304 -16.18 -1.75 -24.05
C LEU A 304 -17.68 -1.57 -23.73
N ASP A 305 -18.36 -0.70 -24.49
CA ASP A 305 -19.79 -0.38 -24.36
C ASP A 305 -20.19 0.14 -22.96
N ARG A 306 -19.24 0.78 -22.25
CA ARG A 306 -19.46 1.40 -20.95
C ARG A 306 -18.80 2.77 -20.91
N THR A 307 -19.45 3.72 -20.23
CA THR A 307 -18.87 5.01 -19.89
C THR A 307 -18.07 4.88 -18.60
N TRP A 308 -16.76 5.13 -18.70
CA TRP A 308 -15.81 5.06 -17.60
C TRP A 308 -15.45 6.47 -17.14
N ILE A 309 -15.36 6.67 -15.83
CA ILE A 309 -14.84 7.91 -15.25
C ILE A 309 -13.32 7.81 -15.16
N VAL A 310 -12.58 8.76 -15.74
CA VAL A 310 -11.11 8.72 -15.84
C VAL A 310 -10.38 9.81 -15.04
N GLY A 311 -11.14 10.70 -14.40
CA GLY A 311 -10.63 11.75 -13.52
C GLY A 311 -11.45 13.03 -13.63
N GLU A 312 -10.93 14.11 -13.05
CA GLU A 312 -11.33 15.49 -13.36
C GLU A 312 -10.40 16.08 -14.42
N ASP A 313 -10.89 17.09 -15.14
CA ASP A 313 -10.11 17.95 -16.03
C ASP A 313 -9.08 18.74 -15.21
N ALA A 314 -8.02 18.06 -14.78
CA ALA A 314 -6.84 18.72 -14.28
C ALA A 314 -6.09 19.24 -15.50
N GLU A 315 -5.99 20.56 -15.63
CA GLU A 315 -4.93 21.21 -16.41
C GLU A 315 -3.59 20.74 -15.84
N TRP A 316 -3.05 19.66 -16.38
CA TRP A 316 -1.70 19.24 -16.08
C TRP A 316 -0.77 20.22 -16.79
N GLU A 317 -0.10 21.11 -16.05
CA GLU A 317 1.05 21.82 -16.62
C GLU A 317 2.03 20.77 -17.16
N PRO A 318 2.42 20.83 -18.43
CA PRO A 318 3.42 19.93 -18.96
C PRO A 318 4.72 20.20 -18.20
N LEU A 319 5.26 19.18 -17.55
CA LEU A 319 6.64 19.20 -17.05
C LEU A 319 7.59 19.26 -18.25
N VAL A 320 7.87 20.48 -18.70
CA VAL A 320 8.91 20.78 -19.69
C VAL A 320 10.25 20.55 -19.00
N VAL A 321 10.81 19.36 -19.17
CA VAL A 321 12.23 19.13 -18.89
C VAL A 321 13.00 19.68 -20.08
N THR A 322 13.49 20.92 -19.98
CA THR A 322 14.52 21.44 -20.87
C THR A 322 15.79 20.62 -20.65
N GLY A 323 15.95 19.56 -21.44
CA GLY A 323 17.19 18.82 -21.50
C GLY A 323 18.25 19.67 -22.20
N GLU A 324 19.02 20.46 -21.45
CA GLU A 324 20.30 20.91 -21.95
C GLU A 324 21.20 19.68 -22.14
N LYS A 325 21.48 19.37 -23.40
CA LYS A 325 22.54 18.45 -23.78
C LYS A 325 23.86 19.02 -23.24
N HIS A 326 24.32 18.53 -22.09
CA HIS A 326 25.73 18.60 -21.76
C HIS A 326 26.48 17.63 -22.69
N LEU A 327 26.80 18.15 -23.88
CA LEU A 327 27.86 17.61 -24.72
C LEU A 327 29.18 17.84 -23.99
N ILE A 328 29.76 16.75 -23.51
CA ILE A 328 31.16 16.71 -23.08
C ILE A 328 32.00 16.97 -24.34
N SER A 329 32.66 18.13 -24.39
CA SER A 329 33.73 18.42 -25.34
C SER A 329 35.04 18.54 -24.57
N ASN A 330 35.92 17.55 -24.73
CA ASN A 330 37.33 17.65 -24.37
C ASN A 330 38.07 18.38 -25.50
N ARG A 331 38.65 19.55 -25.22
CA ARG A 331 40.02 19.95 -25.62
C ARG A 331 40.36 21.39 -25.20
N ASP A 332 41.44 21.47 -24.42
CA ASP A 332 42.54 22.45 -24.42
C ASP A 332 42.24 23.94 -24.66
N ARG A 333 42.50 24.78 -23.64
CA ARG A 333 43.77 25.53 -23.50
C ARG A 333 43.70 26.51 -22.31
N CYS A 334 44.83 26.58 -21.59
CA CYS A 334 45.19 27.68 -20.70
C CYS A 334 45.17 29.03 -21.43
N ASP A 335 44.83 30.11 -20.73
CA ASP A 335 45.83 31.12 -20.31
C ASP A 335 45.17 32.28 -19.54
N LEU A 336 45.88 32.68 -18.48
CA LEU A 336 45.75 33.83 -17.56
C LEU A 336 44.71 33.74 -16.42
#